data_AF-A0A966BLF9-F1
#
_entry.id   AF-A0A966BLF9-F1
#
_cell.length_a   1.000
_cell.length_b   1.000
_cell.length_c   1.000
_cell.angle_alpha   90.00
_cell.angle_beta   90.00
_cell.angle_gamma   90.00
#
_symmetry.space_group_name_H-M   'P 1'
#
loop_
_entity.id
_entity.type
_entity.pdbx_description
1 polymer ?
#
loop_
_entity_poly.entity_id
_entity_poly.type
_entity_poly.pdbx_seq_one_letter_code
_entity_poly.pdbx_strand_id
1 'polypeptide(L)'
;HFHSSLIQPAIDAGVKICPIALQYRDASGRTSTLAEFTGDMTLADSVWRILRGTQLSAVAAFTPLLTSSDTHRRALARTAQQTISDKLHEPIPAQNFSQLPCALPRALLSAQSAYVLLLDPILHNLPK
;
A
#
# COMPACT_ATOMS: atom_id res chain seq x y z
N HIS A 1 8.27 -6.54 11.48
CA HIS A 1 8.37 -5.76 12.73
C HIS A 1 7.74 -4.39 12.49
N PHE A 2 6.87 -3.89 13.38
CA PHE A 2 6.23 -2.58 13.21
C PHE A 2 7.13 -1.48 13.79
N HIS A 3 7.78 -0.71 12.92
CA HIS A 3 8.82 0.24 13.32
C HIS A 3 8.23 1.48 13.99
N SER A 4 8.29 1.52 15.33
CA SER A 4 7.81 2.66 16.12
C SER A 4 8.51 4.00 15.86
N SER A 5 9.66 4.03 15.17
CA SER A 5 10.29 5.28 14.72
C SER A 5 9.43 6.03 13.69
N LEU A 6 8.66 5.31 12.86
CA LEU A 6 7.75 5.91 11.88
C LEU A 6 6.54 6.61 12.53
N ILE A 7 6.30 6.35 13.82
CA ILE A 7 5.18 6.93 14.59
C ILE A 7 5.59 8.24 15.28
N GLN A 8 6.90 8.43 15.55
CA GLN A 8 7.40 9.58 16.30
C GLN A 8 6.97 10.94 15.70
N PRO A 9 7.01 11.16 14.37
CA PRO A 9 6.58 12.44 13.79
C PRO A 9 5.10 12.78 14.10
N ALA A 10 4.23 11.77 14.17
CA ALA A 10 2.82 11.98 14.48
C ALA A 10 2.60 12.35 15.95
N ILE A 11 3.43 11.82 16.85
CA ILE A 11 3.44 12.18 18.28
C ILE A 11 3.96 13.60 18.45
N ASP A 12 5.09 13.93 17.82
CA ASP A 12 5.71 15.26 17.92
C ASP A 12 4.77 16.36 17.41
N ALA A 13 4.02 16.08 16.34
CA ALA A 13 3.03 16.99 15.79
C ALA A 13 1.68 16.97 16.51
N GLY A 14 1.46 16.06 17.47
CA GLY A 14 0.18 15.91 18.16
C GLY A 14 -1.00 15.53 17.25
N VAL A 15 -0.73 14.87 16.12
CA VAL A 15 -1.74 14.53 15.11
C VAL A 15 -2.18 13.08 15.21
N LYS A 16 -3.46 12.84 14.90
CA LYS A 16 -4.01 11.47 14.84
C LYS A 16 -3.38 10.67 13.71
N ILE A 17 -3.28 9.37 13.89
CA ILE A 17 -2.86 8.43 12.83
C ILE A 17 -4.05 7.58 12.39
N CYS A 18 -4.12 7.25 11.09
CA CYS A 18 -5.09 6.31 10.54
C CYS A 18 -4.35 5.06 10.06
N PRO A 19 -4.39 3.96 10.80
CA PRO A 19 -3.90 2.69 10.29
C PRO A 19 -4.74 2.24 9.09
N ILE A 20 -4.09 1.63 8.10
CA ILE A 20 -4.74 1.11 6.89
C ILE A 20 -4.30 -0.34 6.71
N ALA A 21 -5.26 -1.24 6.62
CA ALA A 21 -5.03 -2.62 6.26
C ALA A 21 -5.02 -2.76 4.73
N LEU A 22 -3.90 -3.24 4.19
CA LEU A 22 -3.70 -3.45 2.74
C LEU A 22 -3.57 -4.95 2.45
N GLN A 23 -4.35 -5.44 1.49
CA GLN A 23 -4.30 -6.82 1.02
C GLN A 23 -4.25 -6.86 -0.50
N TYR A 24 -3.32 -7.65 -1.04
CA TYR A 24 -3.29 -7.95 -2.47
C TYR A 24 -4.07 -9.21 -2.77
N ARG A 25 -4.82 -9.22 -3.87
CA ARG A 25 -5.64 -10.36 -4.32
C ARG A 25 -5.31 -10.75 -5.75
N ASP A 26 -5.34 -12.04 -6.02
CA ASP A 26 -5.24 -12.58 -7.39
C ASP A 26 -6.61 -12.58 -8.10
N ALA A 27 -6.65 -13.12 -9.32
CA ALA A 27 -7.88 -13.25 -10.12
C ALA A 27 -8.98 -14.08 -9.42
N SER A 28 -8.60 -15.00 -8.52
CA SER A 28 -9.54 -15.83 -7.75
C SER A 28 -10.03 -15.14 -6.46
N GLY A 29 -9.55 -13.93 -6.17
CA GLY A 29 -9.86 -13.19 -4.96
C GLY A 29 -9.07 -13.64 -3.72
N ARG A 30 -8.11 -14.55 -3.88
CA ARG A 30 -7.25 -15.04 -2.79
C ARG A 30 -6.09 -14.10 -2.54
N THR A 31 -5.54 -14.09 -1.33
CA THR A 31 -4.35 -13.30 -1.00
C THR A 31 -3.20 -13.65 -1.93
N SER A 32 -2.65 -12.63 -2.60
CA SER A 32 -1.55 -12.76 -3.54
C SER A 32 -0.24 -12.24 -2.93
N THR A 33 0.85 -12.94 -3.24
CA THR A 33 2.23 -12.54 -2.86
C THR A 33 2.99 -11.93 -4.03
N LEU A 34 2.35 -11.68 -5.18
CA LEU A 34 3.03 -11.13 -6.37
C LEU A 34 3.73 -9.80 -6.09
N ALA A 35 3.16 -8.95 -5.22
CA ALA A 35 3.73 -7.67 -4.82
C ALA A 35 4.55 -7.72 -3.51
N GLU A 36 4.93 -8.90 -3.05
CA GLU A 36 5.84 -9.03 -1.92
C GLU A 36 7.23 -8.49 -2.31
N PHE A 37 7.73 -7.48 -1.59
CA PHE A 37 9.07 -6.89 -1.77
C PHE A 37 9.87 -7.01 -0.47
N THR A 38 10.57 -8.13 -0.30
CA THR A 38 11.25 -8.52 0.95
C THR A 38 12.58 -9.23 0.64
N GLY A 39 13.46 -9.33 1.64
CA GLY A 39 14.75 -10.02 1.53
C GLY A 39 15.72 -9.34 0.56
N ASP A 40 16.44 -10.14 -0.21
CA ASP A 40 17.44 -9.69 -1.18
C ASP A 40 16.83 -9.35 -2.56
N MET A 41 15.49 -9.26 -2.66
CA MET A 41 14.84 -8.99 -3.94
C MET A 41 15.12 -7.55 -4.38
N THR A 42 15.48 -7.38 -5.65
CA THR A 42 15.65 -6.03 -6.22
C THR A 42 14.32 -5.41 -6.61
N LEU A 43 14.29 -4.09 -6.73
CA LEU A 43 13.10 -3.39 -7.21
C LEU A 43 12.70 -3.86 -8.62
N ALA A 44 13.68 -4.06 -9.50
CA ALA A 44 13.44 -4.54 -10.86
C ALA A 44 12.78 -5.93 -10.86
N ASP A 45 13.27 -6.86 -10.02
CA ASP A 45 12.68 -8.19 -9.87
C ASP A 45 11.22 -8.12 -9.37
N SER A 46 10.95 -7.25 -8.39
CA SER A 46 9.60 -7.04 -7.85
C SER A 46 8.64 -6.54 -8.93
N VAL A 47 9.04 -5.50 -9.65
CA VAL A 47 8.23 -4.91 -10.73
C VAL A 47 7.99 -5.94 -11.81
N TRP A 48 9.02 -6.66 -12.23
CA TRP A 48 8.90 -7.69 -13.25
C TRP A 48 8.01 -8.87 -12.84
N ARG A 49 8.08 -9.28 -11.57
CA ARG A 49 7.21 -10.31 -10.99
C ARG A 49 5.74 -9.88 -11.01
N ILE A 50 5.44 -8.62 -10.70
CA ILE A 50 4.09 -8.06 -10.79
C ILE A 50 3.62 -8.03 -12.25
N LEU A 51 4.45 -7.52 -13.17
CA LEU A 51 4.12 -7.40 -14.59
C LEU A 51 3.88 -8.74 -15.30
N ARG A 52 4.58 -9.81 -14.87
CA ARG A 52 4.36 -11.17 -15.35
C ARG A 52 3.14 -11.86 -14.73
N GLY A 53 2.55 -11.28 -13.69
CA GLY A 53 1.32 -11.77 -13.09
C GLY A 53 0.12 -11.57 -14.00
N THR A 54 -0.88 -12.45 -13.89
CA THR A 54 -2.10 -12.38 -14.71
C THR A 54 -3.07 -11.30 -14.24
N GLN A 55 -3.24 -11.18 -12.92
CA GLN A 55 -4.10 -10.18 -12.30
C GLN A 55 -3.68 -9.95 -10.86
N LEU A 56 -3.60 -8.67 -10.47
CA LEU A 56 -3.30 -8.27 -9.10
C LEU A 56 -4.19 -7.09 -8.73
N SER A 57 -4.98 -7.24 -7.68
CA SER A 57 -5.86 -6.21 -7.13
C SER A 57 -5.39 -5.81 -5.74
N ALA A 58 -5.25 -4.53 -5.46
CA ALA A 58 -4.97 -4.01 -4.12
C ALA A 58 -6.27 -3.59 -3.44
N VAL A 59 -6.51 -4.07 -2.23
CA VAL A 59 -7.68 -3.74 -1.41
C VAL A 59 -7.20 -3.06 -0.14
N ALA A 60 -7.66 -1.83 0.11
CA ALA A 60 -7.34 -1.07 1.31
C ALA A 60 -8.58 -0.92 2.19
N ALA A 61 -8.42 -1.14 3.49
CA ALA A 61 -9.42 -0.88 4.51
C ALA A 61 -8.89 0.11 5.53
N PHE A 62 -9.58 1.25 5.64
CA PHE A 62 -9.30 2.24 6.68
C PHE A 62 -9.79 1.74 8.02
N THR A 63 -9.03 2.01 9.07
CA THR A 63 -9.40 1.69 10.45
C THR A 63 -9.71 2.98 11.23
N PRO A 64 -10.28 2.88 12.45
CA PRO A 64 -10.48 4.05 13.31
C PRO A 64 -9.19 4.84 13.51
N LEU A 65 -9.33 6.16 13.67
CA LEU A 65 -8.23 7.05 13.98
C LEU A 65 -7.70 6.74 15.39
N LEU A 66 -6.39 6.66 15.52
CA LEU A 66 -5.72 6.53 16.81
C LEU A 66 -5.17 7.89 17.22
N THR A 67 -5.46 8.28 18.46
CA THR A 67 -4.88 9.48 19.07
C THR A 67 -3.42 9.22 19.40
N SER A 68 -2.55 10.17 19.05
CA SER A 68 -1.12 10.12 19.36
C SER A 68 -0.75 10.80 20.67
N SER A 69 -1.63 11.68 21.17
CA SER A 69 -1.52 12.35 22.46
C SER A 69 -1.40 11.32 23.59
N ASP A 70 -0.48 11.55 24.52
CA ASP A 70 -0.32 10.82 25.78
C ASP A 70 0.13 9.35 25.71
N THR A 71 0.54 8.84 24.53
CA THR A 71 0.96 7.43 24.38
C THR A 71 2.41 7.29 23.90
N HIS A 72 3.19 6.41 24.53
CA HIS A 72 4.54 6.07 24.06
C HIS A 72 4.52 5.50 22.64
N ARG A 73 5.46 5.93 21.77
CA ARG A 73 5.59 5.48 20.37
C ARG A 73 5.49 3.97 20.15
N ARG A 74 6.02 3.16 21.07
CA ARG A 74 6.01 1.70 20.99
C ARG A 74 4.61 1.12 21.26
N ALA A 75 3.89 1.70 22.21
CA ALA A 75 2.51 1.30 22.50
C ALA A 75 1.61 1.66 21.32
N LEU A 76 1.71 2.89 20.80
CA LEU A 76 0.93 3.33 19.64
C LEU A 76 1.20 2.48 18.39
N ALA A 77 2.47 2.14 18.12
CA ALA A 77 2.83 1.22 17.03
C ALA A 77 2.21 -0.18 17.19
N ARG A 78 2.16 -0.72 18.41
CA ARG A 78 1.52 -2.01 18.68
C ARG A 78 0.01 -1.94 18.51
N THR A 79 -0.63 -0.88 18.99
CA THR A 79 -2.07 -0.66 18.78
C THR A 79 -2.39 -0.58 17.30
N ALA A 80 -1.64 0.21 16.52
CA ALA A 80 -1.80 0.28 15.07
C ALA A 80 -1.63 -1.09 14.39
N GLN A 81 -0.60 -1.85 14.77
CA GLN A 81 -0.39 -3.20 14.26
C GLN A 81 -1.57 -4.13 14.58
N GLN A 82 -2.09 -4.08 15.81
CA GLN A 82 -3.23 -4.91 16.22
C GLN A 82 -4.48 -4.53 15.42
N THR A 83 -4.80 -3.24 15.30
CA THR A 83 -5.96 -2.76 14.53
C THR A 83 -5.87 -3.17 13.05
N ILE A 84 -4.68 -3.10 12.45
CA ILE A 84 -4.45 -3.58 11.08
C ILE A 84 -4.66 -5.11 11.00
N SER A 85 -4.10 -5.86 11.94
CA SER A 85 -4.23 -7.32 12.00
C SER A 85 -5.69 -7.73 12.11
N ASP A 86 -6.44 -7.14 13.05
CA ASP A 86 -7.86 -7.42 13.24
C ASP A 86 -8.64 -7.13 11.95
N LYS A 87 -8.35 -6.00 11.29
CA LYS A 87 -9.03 -5.63 10.05
C LYS A 87 -8.72 -6.57 8.88
N LEU A 88 -7.53 -7.17 8.85
CA LEU A 88 -7.16 -8.16 7.82
C LEU A 88 -7.82 -9.53 8.02
N HIS A 89 -8.27 -9.86 9.25
CA HIS A 89 -9.01 -11.10 9.52
C HIS A 89 -10.50 -10.98 9.16
N GLU A 90 -11.02 -9.76 9.06
CA GLU A 90 -12.35 -9.51 8.53
C GLU A 90 -12.35 -9.62 6.99
N PRO A 91 -13.43 -10.13 6.37
CA PRO A 91 -13.56 -10.09 4.93
C PRO A 91 -13.62 -8.64 4.46
N ILE A 92 -12.51 -8.13 3.93
CA ILE A 92 -12.48 -6.78 3.35
C ILE A 92 -13.27 -6.83 2.03
N PRO A 93 -14.42 -6.14 1.93
CA PRO A 93 -15.18 -6.13 0.69
C PRO A 93 -14.33 -5.51 -0.42
N ALA A 94 -14.25 -6.18 -1.57
CA ALA A 94 -13.64 -5.58 -2.74
C ALA A 94 -14.57 -4.46 -3.20
N GLN A 95 -14.23 -3.21 -2.91
CA GLN A 95 -14.91 -2.09 -3.55
C GLN A 95 -14.51 -2.10 -5.02
N ASN A 96 -15.50 -2.33 -5.89
CA ASN A 96 -15.26 -2.47 -7.32
C ASN A 96 -15.08 -1.06 -7.90
N PHE A 97 -13.84 -0.58 -7.95
CA PHE A 97 -13.50 0.71 -8.57
C PHE A 97 -13.71 0.72 -10.09
N SER A 98 -14.09 -0.41 -10.69
CA SER A 98 -14.52 -0.54 -12.08
C SER A 98 -15.77 0.30 -12.43
N GLN A 99 -16.48 0.84 -11.44
CA GLN A 99 -17.60 1.76 -11.64
C GLN A 99 -17.27 3.24 -11.42
N LEU A 100 -16.05 3.60 -10.99
CA LEU A 100 -15.60 4.98 -11.17
C LEU A 100 -15.43 5.19 -12.68
N PRO A 101 -15.89 6.31 -13.26
CA PRO A 101 -15.50 6.65 -14.61
C PRO A 101 -13.97 6.67 -14.63
N CYS A 102 -13.35 5.68 -15.29
CA CYS A 102 -11.92 5.67 -15.60
C CYS A 102 -11.63 6.69 -16.72
N ALA A 103 -12.31 7.83 -16.70
CA ALA A 103 -11.89 9.01 -17.41
C ALA A 103 -10.95 9.73 -16.44
N LEU A 104 -9.66 9.40 -16.50
CA LEU A 104 -8.65 10.33 -15.99
C LEU A 104 -8.93 11.65 -16.73
N PRO A 105 -9.32 12.73 -16.03
CA PRO A 105 -9.50 14.02 -16.66
C PRO A 105 -8.22 14.33 -17.44
N ARG A 106 -8.34 14.72 -18.71
CA ARG A 106 -7.17 15.04 -19.56
C ARG A 106 -6.24 16.08 -18.92
N ALA A 107 -6.76 16.89 -17.99
CA ALA A 107 -6.03 17.82 -17.14
C ALA A 107 -5.02 17.15 -16.16
N LEU A 108 -5.25 15.91 -15.73
CA LEU A 108 -4.28 15.14 -14.93
C LEU A 108 -3.17 14.51 -15.80
N LEU A 109 -3.38 14.36 -17.11
CA LEU A 109 -2.36 13.93 -18.07
C LEU A 109 -1.44 15.07 -18.54
N SER A 110 -1.86 16.34 -18.39
CA SER A 110 -1.00 17.51 -18.68
C SER A 110 -0.09 17.89 -17.52
N ALA A 111 -0.36 17.39 -16.32
CA ALA A 111 0.66 17.33 -15.28
C ALA A 111 1.68 16.29 -15.76
N GLN A 112 2.90 16.73 -16.07
CA GLN A 112 4.04 15.85 -16.26
C GLN A 112 4.14 14.97 -15.01
N SER A 113 3.50 13.81 -15.07
CA SER A 113 3.47 12.90 -13.94
C SER A 113 4.90 12.43 -13.78
N ALA A 114 5.57 12.89 -12.72
CA ALA A 114 6.92 12.46 -12.36
C ALA A 114 7.02 10.92 -12.27
N TYR A 115 5.89 10.22 -12.19
CA TYR A 115 5.80 8.76 -12.31
C TYR A 115 6.30 8.20 -13.66
N VAL A 116 6.26 8.95 -14.75
CA VAL A 116 6.82 8.48 -16.04
C VAL A 116 8.33 8.25 -15.91
N LEU A 117 9.04 9.12 -15.20
CA LEU A 117 10.48 8.97 -14.94
C LEU A 117 10.82 7.78 -14.04
N LEU A 118 9.87 7.28 -13.25
CA LEU A 118 10.03 6.04 -12.47
C LEU A 118 9.86 4.78 -13.33
N LEU A 119 9.15 4.87 -14.45
CA LEU A 119 8.86 3.74 -15.33
C LEU A 119 9.88 3.61 -16.47
N ASP A 120 10.35 4.72 -17.05
CA ASP A 120 11.31 4.73 -18.17
C ASP A 120 12.64 3.99 -17.93
N PRO A 121 13.35 4.13 -16.80
CA PRO A 121 14.64 3.47 -16.62
C PRO A 121 14.52 1.94 -16.44
N ILE A 122 13.34 1.45 -16.05
CA ILE A 122 13.09 0.02 -15.85
C ILE A 122 12.76 -0.67 -17.19
N LEU A 123 12.07 0.02 -18.10
CA LEU A 123 11.67 -0.53 -19.39
C LEU A 123 12.86 -0.83 -20.31
N HIS A 124 13.95 -0.07 -20.22
CA HIS A 124 15.12 -0.25 -21.09
C HIS A 124 16.05 -1.41 -20.70
N ASN A 125 15.90 -2.00 -19.51
CA ASN A 125 16.78 -3.06 -18.97
C ASN A 125 16.09 -4.43 -18.87
N LEU A 126 14.96 -4.62 -19.56
CA LEU A 126 14.27 -5.90 -19.56
C LEU A 126 15.07 -6.94 -20.38
N PRO A 127 15.39 -8.12 -19.81
CA PRO A 127 15.92 -9.21 -20.59
C PRO A 127 14.89 -9.64 -21.63
N LYS A 128 15.36 -9.81 -22.88
CA LYS A 128 14.54 -10.28 -24.03
C LYS A 128 13.92 -11.64 -23.78
#